data_AF-A0A6A6ZH11-F1
#
_entry.id   AF-A0A6A6ZH11-F1
#
_cell.length_a   1.000
_cell.length_b   1.000
_cell.length_c   1.000
_cell.angle_alpha   90.00
_cell.angle_beta   90.00
_cell.angle_gamma   90.00
#
_symmetry.space_group_name_H-M   'P 1'
#
loop_
_entity.id
_entity.type
_entity.pdbx_description
1 polymer ?
#
loop_
_entity_poly.entity_id
_entity_poly.type
_entity_poly.pdbx_seq_one_letter_code
_entity_poly.pdbx_strand_id
1 'polypeptide(L)'
;ADNQFIVWVAVDEDDERRPVKDSRSTSIHWHRHSNVEGAPWLKPANVKCIEGILGTAFAFSGRTLQALHQGVMTGEILHHRYPYRILYMKSPAAAVEYLGTLDALEKKGIMMWLVAHQDVKPSTWTFAYDTLTHECGSIFPPREEIVWADFKVYDIQAFGRITGEDKAYRPFTCFTGKNDHHCFLSSDATSVLKRSHSCGAGHVRIMKLGKQLETNEEDDTMVDEYYRWMQQEYVPSLVDFGELRVFIATRAGDGKNREPHVVSVIRTVWTDAKYTPLGLSELCKPGKLGGFYCATNVQPQFKWPEYLSLSYEKLTDFALGVYRRLQDSGDKGFQSLAVGGRLDIGIAPDGQQFFVNELTRWYGAHQFALNTQSQPGDKICRTYAKAFAEVLG
;
A
#
# COMPACT_ATOMS: atom_id res chain seq x y z
N ALA A 1 1.93 -12.05 30.70
CA ALA A 1 1.52 -11.73 29.33
C ALA A 1 1.92 -12.92 28.49
N ASP A 2 0.96 -13.75 28.12
CA ASP A 2 1.25 -14.92 27.30
C ASP A 2 1.81 -14.43 25.97
N ASN A 3 2.93 -15.01 25.52
CA ASN A 3 3.54 -14.62 24.24
C ASN A 3 2.50 -14.74 23.14
N GLN A 4 2.22 -13.64 22.45
CA GLN A 4 1.30 -13.67 21.33
C GLN A 4 1.93 -14.41 20.17
N PHE A 5 1.19 -15.35 19.58
CA PHE A 5 1.73 -16.22 18.54
C PHE A 5 1.12 -15.85 17.18
N ILE A 6 2.00 -15.45 16.26
CA ILE A 6 1.63 -15.12 14.89
C ILE A 6 2.20 -16.18 13.96
N VAL A 7 1.34 -16.71 13.10
CA VAL A 7 1.76 -17.48 11.93
C VAL A 7 1.68 -16.55 10.73
N TRP A 8 2.83 -16.14 10.22
CA TRP A 8 2.95 -15.28 9.05
C TRP A 8 2.91 -16.16 7.80
N VAL A 9 1.97 -15.90 6.90
CA VAL A 9 1.68 -16.77 5.75
C VAL A 9 1.79 -15.97 4.45
N ALA A 10 2.65 -16.44 3.55
CA ALA A 10 2.67 -15.95 2.18
C ALA A 10 1.41 -16.44 1.44
N VAL A 11 0.69 -15.52 0.80
CA VAL A 11 -0.51 -15.82 -0.01
C VAL A 11 -0.17 -15.95 -1.51
N ASP A 12 1.11 -16.09 -1.81
CA ASP A 12 1.64 -16.01 -3.15
C ASP A 12 1.75 -17.40 -3.78
N GLU A 13 1.01 -17.65 -4.86
CA GLU A 13 0.97 -18.95 -5.56
C GLU A 13 1.93 -19.07 -6.76
N ASP A 14 2.71 -18.03 -7.07
CA ASP A 14 3.52 -17.97 -8.29
C ASP A 14 5.00 -17.78 -7.97
N ASP A 15 5.84 -18.63 -8.56
CA ASP A 15 7.29 -18.64 -8.41
C ASP A 15 7.99 -17.63 -9.36
N GLU A 16 7.29 -17.05 -10.35
CA GLU A 16 7.85 -16.08 -11.32
C GLU A 16 7.88 -14.62 -10.84
N ARG A 17 7.62 -14.38 -9.55
CA ARG A 17 7.50 -13.04 -8.97
C ARG A 17 8.84 -12.33 -8.87
N ARG A 18 8.80 -10.99 -8.86
CA ARG A 18 10.01 -10.17 -8.73
C ARG A 18 10.74 -10.49 -7.43
N PRO A 19 12.01 -10.91 -7.48
CA PRO A 19 12.81 -11.09 -6.28
C PRO A 19 12.91 -9.79 -5.47
N VAL A 20 13.06 -9.90 -4.15
CA VAL A 20 13.21 -8.74 -3.25
C VAL A 20 14.39 -7.84 -3.66
N LYS A 21 15.47 -8.41 -4.18
CA LYS A 21 16.63 -7.66 -4.71
C LYS A 21 16.27 -6.76 -5.90
N ASP A 22 15.21 -7.08 -6.63
CA ASP A 22 14.75 -6.36 -7.81
C ASP A 22 13.60 -5.39 -7.48
N SER A 23 12.96 -5.53 -6.31
CA SER A 23 11.89 -4.65 -5.84
C SER A 23 12.39 -3.53 -4.94
N ARG A 24 12.63 -2.34 -5.51
CA ARG A 24 13.09 -1.15 -4.75
C ARG A 24 12.03 -0.53 -3.84
N SER A 25 10.75 -0.86 -4.04
CA SER A 25 9.63 -0.21 -3.36
C SER A 25 9.01 -1.03 -2.24
N THR A 26 9.36 -2.32 -2.12
CA THR A 26 8.76 -3.20 -1.09
C THR A 26 9.81 -3.85 -0.21
N SER A 27 11.09 -3.58 -0.44
CA SER A 27 12.18 -4.20 0.30
C SER A 27 13.10 -3.19 0.97
N ILE A 28 13.63 -3.61 2.11
CA ILE A 28 14.57 -2.86 2.91
C ILE A 28 15.94 -3.49 2.72
N HIS A 29 16.87 -2.71 2.17
CA HIS A 29 18.21 -3.17 1.79
C HIS A 29 19.23 -2.71 2.81
N TRP A 30 20.06 -3.64 3.25
CA TRP A 30 21.20 -3.37 4.12
C TRP A 30 22.48 -3.91 3.50
N HIS A 31 23.47 -3.03 3.38
CA HIS A 31 24.79 -3.38 2.87
C HIS A 31 25.72 -3.64 4.04
N ARG A 32 26.39 -4.80 4.07
CA ARG A 32 27.27 -5.20 5.19
C ARG A 32 28.43 -4.24 5.46
N HIS A 33 28.82 -3.47 4.44
CA HIS A 33 29.87 -2.46 4.54
C HIS A 33 29.35 -1.11 5.07
N SER A 34 28.08 -1.00 5.46
CA SER A 34 27.58 0.20 6.12
C SER A 34 28.25 0.35 7.48
N ASN A 35 28.72 1.55 7.81
CA ASN A 35 29.27 1.87 9.14
C ASN A 35 28.20 1.92 10.25
N VAL A 36 26.95 1.54 9.95
CA VAL A 36 25.85 1.47 10.90
C VAL A 36 25.80 0.05 11.48
N GLU A 37 25.75 -0.05 12.80
CA GLU A 37 25.55 -1.33 13.48
C GLU A 37 24.28 -2.01 12.93
N GLY A 38 24.45 -3.21 12.38
CA GLY A 38 23.37 -3.90 11.66
C GLY A 38 22.19 -4.18 12.60
N ALA A 39 20.99 -3.80 12.18
CA ALA A 39 19.79 -4.09 12.96
C ALA A 39 19.63 -5.62 13.13
N PRO A 40 19.13 -6.11 14.29
CA PRO A 40 19.09 -7.54 14.59
C PRO A 40 18.38 -8.39 13.52
N TRP A 41 17.31 -7.85 12.93
CA TRP A 41 16.51 -8.48 11.88
C TRP A 41 17.19 -8.53 10.50
N LEU A 42 18.32 -7.85 10.30
CA LEU A 42 19.12 -7.90 9.06
C LEU A 42 20.39 -8.75 9.21
N LYS A 43 20.51 -9.51 10.30
CA LYS A 43 21.62 -10.45 10.49
C LYS A 43 21.60 -11.51 9.38
N PRO A 44 22.74 -11.78 8.72
CA PRO A 44 22.80 -12.73 7.61
C PRO A 44 22.22 -14.12 7.88
N ALA A 45 22.43 -14.66 9.08
CA ALA A 45 21.91 -15.96 9.45
C ALA A 45 20.37 -15.97 9.47
N ASN A 46 19.76 -14.91 10.03
CA ASN A 46 18.31 -14.75 10.11
C ASN A 46 17.72 -14.61 8.71
N VAL A 47 18.26 -13.69 7.90
CA VAL A 47 17.77 -13.43 6.53
C VAL A 47 17.90 -14.69 5.66
N LYS A 48 19.02 -15.42 5.76
CA LYS A 48 19.21 -16.69 5.04
C LYS A 48 18.22 -17.76 5.48
N CYS A 49 17.88 -17.82 6.78
CA CYS A 49 16.88 -18.76 7.29
C CYS A 49 15.50 -18.45 6.71
N ILE A 50 15.09 -17.17 6.73
CA ILE A 50 13.80 -16.73 6.18
C ILE A 50 13.75 -16.96 4.66
N GLU A 51 14.82 -16.64 3.93
CA GLU A 51 14.94 -16.92 2.49
C GLU A 51 14.78 -18.42 2.18
N GLY A 52 15.32 -19.30 3.05
CA GLY A 52 15.15 -20.74 2.91
C GLY A 52 13.71 -21.24 3.10
N ILE A 53 12.87 -20.47 3.80
CA ILE A 53 11.45 -20.80 4.07
C ILE A 53 10.54 -20.16 3.02
N LEU A 54 10.66 -18.84 2.85
CA LEU A 54 9.74 -18.02 2.04
C LEU A 54 10.24 -17.79 0.61
N GLY A 55 11.50 -18.11 0.31
CA GLY A 55 12.12 -17.85 -0.98
C GLY A 55 12.54 -16.40 -1.20
N THR A 56 13.10 -16.17 -2.39
CA THR A 56 13.74 -14.89 -2.76
C THR A 56 12.77 -13.74 -3.01
N ALA A 57 11.47 -14.02 -3.12
CA ALA A 57 10.40 -13.03 -3.20
C ALA A 57 10.18 -12.29 -1.87
N PHE A 58 10.66 -12.84 -0.74
CA PHE A 58 10.42 -12.26 0.58
C PHE A 58 11.70 -11.94 1.36
N ALA A 59 12.79 -12.64 1.10
CA ALA A 59 14.07 -12.40 1.74
C ALA A 59 15.23 -12.73 0.80
N PHE A 60 16.35 -12.03 0.95
CA PHE A 60 17.55 -12.29 0.17
C PHE A 60 18.81 -12.08 1.01
N SER A 61 19.67 -13.10 1.09
CA SER A 61 20.96 -13.06 1.76
C SER A 61 22.12 -13.27 0.78
N GLY A 62 22.67 -12.16 0.30
CA GLY A 62 23.92 -12.13 -0.48
C GLY A 62 25.18 -11.90 0.36
N ARG A 63 26.35 -11.95 -0.29
CA ARG A 63 27.66 -11.68 0.37
C ARG A 63 27.76 -10.26 0.93
N THR A 64 27.23 -9.28 0.21
CA THR A 64 27.36 -7.85 0.51
C THR A 64 26.03 -7.17 0.83
N LEU A 65 24.92 -7.80 0.44
CA LEU A 65 23.56 -7.27 0.56
C LEU A 65 22.70 -8.24 1.37
N GLN A 66 21.88 -7.68 2.25
CA GLN A 66 20.76 -8.34 2.90
C GLN A 66 19.51 -7.56 2.57
N ALA A 67 18.41 -8.25 2.27
CA ALA A 67 17.15 -7.58 1.99
C ALA A 67 15.97 -8.39 2.52
N LEU A 68 14.98 -7.69 3.06
CA LEU A 68 13.71 -8.25 3.52
C LEU A 68 12.55 -7.47 2.89
N HIS A 69 11.51 -8.19 2.50
CA HIS A 69 10.22 -7.59 2.19
C HIS A 69 9.67 -6.86 3.43
N GLN A 70 8.97 -5.74 3.24
CA GLN A 70 8.49 -4.88 4.32
C GLN A 70 7.59 -5.60 5.33
N GLY A 71 6.78 -6.55 4.87
CA GLY A 71 5.92 -7.36 5.74
C GLY A 71 6.74 -8.26 6.66
N VAL A 72 7.78 -8.89 6.10
CA VAL A 72 8.73 -9.72 6.86
C VAL A 72 9.53 -8.86 7.83
N MET A 73 10.04 -7.71 7.37
CA MET A 73 10.76 -6.74 8.20
C MET A 73 9.92 -6.31 9.41
N THR A 74 8.64 -6.00 9.21
CA THR A 74 7.74 -5.63 10.31
C THR A 74 7.53 -6.81 11.27
N GLY A 75 7.35 -8.03 10.76
CA GLY A 75 7.27 -9.25 11.57
C GLY A 75 8.52 -9.50 12.40
N GLU A 76 9.72 -9.36 11.82
CA GLU A 76 10.98 -9.53 12.56
C GLU A 76 11.16 -8.44 13.63
N ILE A 77 10.73 -7.20 13.38
CA ILE A 77 10.73 -6.15 14.41
C ILE A 77 9.79 -6.51 15.55
N LEU A 78 8.59 -7.04 15.25
CA LEU A 78 7.67 -7.56 16.26
C LEU A 78 8.33 -8.66 17.09
N HIS A 79 8.96 -9.63 16.42
CA HIS A 79 9.64 -10.75 17.08
C HIS A 79 10.76 -10.30 18.03
N HIS A 80 11.55 -9.30 17.60
CA HIS A 80 12.73 -8.87 18.34
C HIS A 80 12.48 -7.80 19.40
N ARG A 81 11.38 -7.04 19.33
CA ARG A 81 11.13 -5.89 20.21
C ARG A 81 9.87 -5.98 21.05
N TYR A 82 8.99 -6.91 20.74
CA TYR A 82 7.67 -7.05 21.37
C TYR A 82 7.46 -8.53 21.74
N PRO A 83 6.49 -8.87 22.61
CA PRO A 83 6.28 -10.24 23.10
C PRO A 83 5.59 -11.14 22.06
N TYR A 84 6.02 -11.06 20.80
CA TYR A 84 5.51 -11.84 19.69
C TYR A 84 6.48 -12.95 19.32
N ARG A 85 5.94 -14.15 19.17
CA ARG A 85 6.63 -15.24 18.49
C ARG A 85 6.05 -15.34 17.07
N ILE A 86 6.92 -15.22 16.06
CA ILE A 86 6.54 -15.29 14.66
C ILE A 86 6.99 -16.63 14.08
N LEU A 87 6.09 -17.31 13.38
CA LEU A 87 6.40 -18.49 12.58
C LEU A 87 6.07 -18.22 11.11
N TYR A 88 7.04 -18.39 10.22
CA TYR A 88 6.88 -18.13 8.80
C TYR A 88 6.44 -19.38 8.04
N MET A 89 5.44 -19.22 7.17
CA MET A 89 4.88 -20.26 6.32
C MET A 89 4.84 -19.79 4.87
N LYS A 90 5.28 -20.66 3.97
CA LYS A 90 5.36 -20.36 2.53
C LYS A 90 4.01 -20.36 1.81
N SER A 91 2.97 -20.91 2.40
CA SER A 91 1.64 -20.99 1.79
C SER A 91 0.54 -21.27 2.83
N PRO A 92 -0.74 -21.02 2.50
CA PRO A 92 -1.87 -21.44 3.35
C PRO A 92 -1.87 -22.95 3.63
N ALA A 93 -1.50 -23.79 2.66
CA ALA A 93 -1.43 -25.23 2.84
C ALA A 93 -0.38 -25.64 3.89
N ALA A 94 0.80 -25.02 3.88
CA ALA A 94 1.83 -25.27 4.90
C ALA A 94 1.37 -24.82 6.29
N ALA A 95 0.60 -23.72 6.37
CA ALA A 95 0.01 -23.28 7.62
C ALA A 95 -1.02 -24.30 8.16
N VAL A 96 -1.89 -24.86 7.30
CA VAL A 96 -2.83 -25.92 7.70
C VAL A 96 -2.11 -27.16 8.22
N GLU A 97 -1.05 -27.61 7.54
CA GLU A 97 -0.25 -28.76 7.99
C GLU A 97 0.30 -28.53 9.40
N TYR A 98 0.87 -27.36 9.65
CA TYR A 98 1.35 -26.98 10.98
C TYR A 98 0.22 -26.93 12.02
N LEU A 99 -0.91 -26.30 11.69
CA LEU A 99 -2.06 -26.21 12.58
C LEU A 99 -2.63 -27.59 12.91
N GLY A 100 -2.55 -28.55 11.99
CA GLY A 100 -2.93 -29.95 12.23
C GLY A 100 -2.14 -30.64 13.36
N THR A 101 -1.00 -30.08 13.75
CA THR A 101 -0.18 -30.59 14.87
C THR A 101 -0.58 -30.03 16.24
N LEU A 102 -1.46 -29.03 16.28
CA LEU A 102 -1.84 -28.30 17.48
C LEU A 102 -3.24 -28.67 17.94
N ASP A 103 -3.50 -28.53 19.25
CA ASP A 103 -4.84 -28.71 19.80
C ASP A 103 -5.75 -27.49 19.53
N ALA A 104 -7.04 -27.65 19.83
CA ALA A 104 -8.04 -26.62 19.57
C ALA A 104 -7.88 -25.35 20.44
N LEU A 105 -7.26 -25.45 21.62
CA LEU A 105 -7.01 -24.33 22.50
C LEU A 105 -5.81 -23.52 22.00
N GLU A 106 -4.75 -24.21 21.59
CA GLU A 106 -3.56 -23.62 20.97
C GLU A 106 -3.95 -22.85 19.72
N LYS A 107 -4.72 -23.45 18.81
CA LYS A 107 -5.21 -22.81 17.57
C LYS A 107 -5.93 -21.47 17.82
N LYS A 108 -6.75 -21.40 18.88
CA LYS A 108 -7.50 -20.18 19.24
C LYS A 108 -6.60 -19.03 19.69
N GLY A 109 -5.39 -19.31 20.17
CA GLY A 109 -4.40 -18.30 20.53
C GLY A 109 -3.60 -17.75 19.35
N ILE A 110 -3.82 -18.26 18.13
CA ILE A 110 -3.02 -17.92 16.96
C ILE A 110 -3.68 -16.84 16.11
N MET A 111 -2.90 -15.84 15.76
CA MET A 111 -3.21 -14.91 14.69
C MET A 111 -2.50 -15.34 13.39
N MET A 112 -3.28 -15.59 12.35
CA MET A 112 -2.75 -15.75 10.99
C MET A 112 -2.51 -14.37 10.40
N TRP A 113 -1.27 -14.04 10.05
CA TRP A 113 -0.96 -12.82 9.33
C TRP A 113 -0.68 -13.14 7.86
N LEU A 114 -1.65 -12.85 7.01
CA LEU A 114 -1.59 -13.06 5.58
C LEU A 114 -0.88 -11.89 4.90
N VAL A 115 0.12 -12.20 4.07
CA VAL A 115 0.86 -11.19 3.30
C VAL A 115 1.06 -11.67 1.87
N ALA A 116 0.86 -10.75 0.94
CA ALA A 116 1.23 -10.89 -0.46
C ALA A 116 2.43 -10.02 -0.79
N HIS A 117 3.31 -10.48 -1.69
CA HIS A 117 4.43 -9.67 -2.20
C HIS A 117 3.97 -8.60 -3.20
N GLN A 118 2.92 -8.89 -3.97
CA GLN A 118 2.42 -8.04 -5.06
C GLN A 118 0.92 -8.27 -5.28
N ASP A 119 0.34 -7.65 -6.31
CA ASP A 119 -1.07 -7.82 -6.70
C ASP A 119 -1.41 -9.31 -6.85
N VAL A 120 -2.17 -9.83 -5.87
CA VAL A 120 -2.64 -11.21 -5.83
C VAL A 120 -4.08 -11.23 -6.33
N LYS A 121 -4.44 -12.29 -7.06
CA LYS A 121 -5.81 -12.45 -7.54
C LYS A 121 -6.77 -12.54 -6.33
N PRO A 122 -7.93 -11.88 -6.39
CA PRO A 122 -8.97 -11.97 -5.36
C PRO A 122 -9.42 -13.41 -5.07
N SER A 123 -9.36 -14.30 -6.06
CA SER A 123 -9.59 -15.74 -5.88
C SER A 123 -8.56 -16.39 -4.95
N THR A 124 -7.29 -16.00 -5.04
CA THR A 124 -6.21 -16.52 -4.19
C THR A 124 -6.35 -16.02 -2.76
N TRP A 125 -6.74 -14.75 -2.56
CA TRP A 125 -7.14 -14.26 -1.23
C TRP A 125 -8.32 -15.05 -0.68
N THR A 126 -9.38 -15.23 -1.48
CA THR A 126 -10.57 -16.00 -1.10
C THR A 126 -10.19 -17.42 -0.68
N PHE A 127 -9.37 -18.10 -1.46
CA PHE A 127 -8.86 -19.43 -1.13
C PHE A 127 -8.10 -19.45 0.21
N ALA A 128 -7.21 -18.48 0.46
CA ALA A 128 -6.48 -18.40 1.72
C ALA A 128 -7.41 -18.20 2.93
N TYR A 129 -8.41 -17.31 2.83
CA TYR A 129 -9.41 -17.13 3.88
C TYR A 129 -10.25 -18.38 4.10
N ASP A 130 -10.84 -18.94 3.05
CA ASP A 130 -11.69 -20.12 3.15
C ASP A 130 -10.92 -21.34 3.72
N THR A 131 -9.62 -21.41 3.45
CA THR A 131 -8.73 -22.46 3.99
C THR A 131 -8.43 -22.27 5.48
N LEU A 132 -8.27 -21.03 5.96
CA LEU A 132 -7.69 -20.75 7.29
C LEU A 132 -8.69 -20.25 8.33
N THR A 133 -9.87 -19.74 7.93
CA THR A 133 -10.83 -19.08 8.83
C THR A 133 -11.30 -19.97 9.99
N HIS A 134 -11.31 -21.29 9.80
CA HIS A 134 -11.72 -22.25 10.84
C HIS A 134 -10.56 -22.91 11.59
N GLU A 135 -9.32 -22.56 11.23
CA GLU A 135 -8.11 -23.22 11.76
C GLU A 135 -7.35 -22.37 12.79
N CYS A 136 -7.77 -21.13 13.04
CA CYS A 136 -7.07 -20.19 13.91
C CYS A 136 -8.02 -19.29 14.69
N GLY A 137 -7.49 -18.54 15.66
CA GLY A 137 -8.26 -17.59 16.46
C GLY A 137 -8.66 -16.33 15.69
N SER A 138 -7.79 -15.85 14.82
CA SER A 138 -8.05 -14.67 14.00
C SER A 138 -7.18 -14.64 12.75
N ILE A 139 -7.66 -13.93 11.72
CA ILE A 139 -6.89 -13.64 10.50
C ILE A 139 -6.72 -12.13 10.38
N PHE A 140 -5.48 -11.72 10.09
CA PHE A 140 -5.10 -10.36 9.78
C PHE A 140 -4.43 -10.29 8.40
N PRO A 141 -4.78 -9.32 7.54
CA PRO A 141 -5.91 -8.40 7.67
C PRO A 141 -7.26 -9.14 7.64
N PRO A 142 -8.37 -8.50 8.05
CA PRO A 142 -9.70 -9.07 7.89
C PRO A 142 -10.12 -9.16 6.42
N ARG A 143 -10.96 -10.15 6.08
CA ARG A 143 -11.38 -10.44 4.69
C ARG A 143 -12.05 -9.23 4.03
N GLU A 144 -12.94 -8.57 4.76
CA GLU A 144 -13.67 -7.39 4.29
C GLU A 144 -12.71 -6.26 3.92
N GLU A 145 -11.62 -6.11 4.67
CA GLU A 145 -10.63 -5.09 4.41
C GLU A 145 -9.78 -5.40 3.18
N ILE A 146 -9.39 -6.66 2.96
CA ILE A 146 -8.70 -7.05 1.73
C ILE A 146 -9.57 -6.76 0.51
N VAL A 147 -10.87 -7.07 0.57
CA VAL A 147 -11.79 -6.72 -0.53
C VAL A 147 -11.78 -5.21 -0.78
N TRP A 148 -11.82 -4.38 0.26
CA TRP A 148 -11.77 -2.92 0.08
C TRP A 148 -10.44 -2.42 -0.47
N ALA A 149 -9.33 -2.97 0.03
CA ALA A 149 -7.99 -2.60 -0.43
C ALA A 149 -7.77 -2.99 -1.91
N ASP A 150 -8.27 -4.15 -2.33
CA ASP A 150 -8.16 -4.60 -3.72
C ASP A 150 -9.10 -3.83 -4.65
N PHE A 151 -10.23 -3.35 -4.14
CA PHE A 151 -11.20 -2.54 -4.88
C PHE A 151 -11.19 -1.09 -4.43
N LYS A 152 -10.31 -0.29 -5.04
CA LYS A 152 -10.11 1.15 -4.76
C LYS A 152 -11.40 1.98 -4.85
N VAL A 153 -12.45 1.46 -5.46
CA VAL A 153 -13.78 2.09 -5.56
C VAL A 153 -14.36 2.46 -4.21
N TYR A 154 -14.20 1.59 -3.19
CA TYR A 154 -14.78 1.82 -1.87
C TYR A 154 -14.07 2.97 -1.15
N ASP A 155 -12.75 3.03 -1.25
CA ASP A 155 -11.95 4.14 -0.71
C ASP A 155 -12.33 5.46 -1.37
N ILE A 156 -12.45 5.48 -2.71
CA ILE A 156 -12.79 6.69 -3.45
C ILE A 156 -14.19 7.19 -3.06
N GLN A 157 -15.15 6.28 -2.87
CA GLN A 157 -16.47 6.63 -2.35
C GLN A 157 -16.40 7.18 -0.92
N ALA A 158 -15.60 6.56 -0.04
CA ALA A 158 -15.40 7.06 1.31
C ALA A 158 -14.79 8.46 1.32
N PHE A 159 -13.79 8.73 0.47
CA PHE A 159 -13.23 10.08 0.30
C PHE A 159 -14.31 11.06 -0.13
N GLY A 160 -15.12 10.71 -1.12
CA GLY A 160 -16.22 11.57 -1.59
C GLY A 160 -17.20 11.94 -0.48
N ARG A 161 -17.55 10.99 0.41
CA ARG A 161 -18.41 11.25 1.57
C ARG A 161 -17.77 12.26 2.53
N ILE A 162 -16.54 12.01 2.98
CA ILE A 162 -15.88 12.84 3.98
C ILE A 162 -15.45 14.22 3.43
N THR A 163 -15.20 14.35 2.13
CA THR A 163 -14.88 15.66 1.52
C THR A 163 -16.11 16.49 1.21
N GLY A 164 -17.26 15.85 0.96
CA GLY A 164 -18.53 16.53 0.72
C GLY A 164 -18.98 17.39 1.90
N GLU A 165 -18.61 17.00 3.13
CA GLU A 165 -18.87 17.74 4.37
C GLU A 165 -18.07 19.05 4.44
N ASP A 166 -16.83 19.05 3.96
CA ASP A 166 -15.88 20.16 4.08
C ASP A 166 -15.86 21.11 2.87
N LYS A 167 -16.61 20.81 1.80
CA LYS A 167 -16.47 21.45 0.48
C LYS A 167 -15.03 21.42 -0.06
N ALA A 168 -14.23 20.45 0.37
CA ALA A 168 -12.88 20.25 -0.12
C ALA A 168 -12.90 19.71 -1.55
N TYR A 169 -11.92 20.10 -2.37
CA TYR A 169 -11.81 19.58 -3.73
C TYR A 169 -11.64 18.05 -3.74
N ARG A 170 -12.41 17.38 -4.60
CA ARG A 170 -12.25 15.97 -4.95
C ARG A 170 -12.46 15.81 -6.46
N PRO A 171 -11.53 15.15 -7.18
CA PRO A 171 -11.73 14.89 -8.60
C PRO A 171 -13.05 14.15 -8.84
N PHE A 172 -13.88 14.66 -9.74
CA PHE A 172 -15.15 14.01 -10.05
C PHE A 172 -14.90 12.58 -10.57
N THR A 173 -15.70 11.61 -10.13
CA THR A 173 -15.51 10.19 -10.51
C THR A 173 -16.83 9.55 -10.90
N CYS A 174 -16.90 9.03 -12.12
CA CYS A 174 -17.95 8.14 -12.59
C CYS A 174 -17.57 6.68 -12.29
N PHE A 175 -18.48 5.95 -11.66
CA PHE A 175 -18.35 4.53 -11.41
C PHE A 175 -19.16 3.74 -12.44
N THR A 176 -18.52 2.87 -13.22
CA THR A 176 -19.24 2.03 -14.18
C THR A 176 -20.12 0.99 -13.44
N GLY A 177 -21.27 0.66 -14.03
CA GLY A 177 -22.21 -0.33 -13.48
C GLY A 177 -23.27 0.21 -12.51
N LYS A 178 -23.39 1.53 -12.34
CA LYS A 178 -24.56 2.17 -11.69
C LYS A 178 -25.35 2.97 -12.75
N ASN A 179 -26.25 2.27 -13.44
CA ASN A 179 -27.21 2.79 -14.44
C ASN A 179 -26.59 3.33 -15.75
N ASP A 180 -27.30 3.15 -16.86
CA ASP A 180 -27.00 3.58 -18.24
C ASP A 180 -26.91 5.11 -18.45
N HIS A 181 -26.52 5.86 -17.43
CA HIS A 181 -26.33 7.31 -17.53
C HIS A 181 -24.94 7.59 -18.06
N HIS A 182 -24.88 8.19 -19.26
CA HIS A 182 -23.67 8.73 -19.86
C HIS A 182 -22.83 9.49 -18.82
N CYS A 183 -21.61 9.02 -18.57
CA CYS A 183 -20.67 9.73 -17.72
C CYS A 183 -20.32 11.07 -18.37
N PHE A 184 -20.59 12.20 -17.72
CA PHE A 184 -20.31 13.53 -18.26
C PHE A 184 -18.81 13.75 -18.60
N LEU A 185 -17.91 13.02 -17.96
CA LEU A 185 -16.48 13.06 -18.28
C LEU A 185 -16.15 12.46 -19.66
N SER A 186 -17.07 11.72 -20.30
CA SER A 186 -16.89 11.26 -21.69
C SER A 186 -16.89 12.40 -22.69
N SER A 187 -17.50 13.54 -22.33
CA SER A 187 -17.48 14.78 -23.12
C SER A 187 -16.39 15.77 -22.70
N ASP A 188 -15.56 15.45 -21.69
CA ASP A 188 -14.46 16.31 -21.27
C ASP A 188 -13.24 16.18 -22.18
N ALA A 189 -12.53 17.29 -22.36
CA ALA A 189 -11.33 17.36 -23.19
C ALA A 189 -10.27 16.32 -22.78
N THR A 190 -10.14 16.04 -21.49
CA THR A 190 -9.23 15.01 -20.94
C THR A 190 -9.82 14.39 -19.67
N SER A 191 -9.77 13.07 -19.54
CA SER A 191 -10.17 12.32 -18.33
C SER A 191 -9.24 11.13 -18.09
N VAL A 192 -9.38 10.45 -16.96
CA VAL A 192 -8.56 9.30 -16.59
C VAL A 192 -9.43 8.08 -16.39
N LEU A 193 -9.14 7.00 -17.10
CA LEU A 193 -9.73 5.69 -16.86
C LEU A 193 -8.80 4.88 -15.95
N LYS A 194 -9.34 4.37 -14.84
CA LYS A 194 -8.60 3.57 -13.85
C LYS A 194 -9.31 2.25 -13.63
N ARG A 195 -8.60 1.14 -13.60
CA ARG A 195 -9.17 -0.14 -13.13
C ARG A 195 -9.27 -0.13 -11.61
N SER A 196 -10.32 -0.72 -11.06
CA SER A 196 -10.59 -0.77 -9.61
C SER A 196 -9.49 -1.49 -8.83
N HIS A 197 -8.76 -2.38 -9.50
CA HIS A 197 -7.60 -3.10 -8.96
C HIS A 197 -6.42 -2.98 -9.92
N SER A 198 -5.34 -2.36 -9.44
CA SER A 198 -4.03 -2.35 -10.10
C SER A 198 -2.98 -1.66 -9.23
N CYS A 199 -1.74 -2.11 -9.33
CA CYS A 199 -0.57 -1.42 -8.79
C CYS A 199 0.21 -0.65 -9.87
N GLY A 200 0.97 0.36 -9.44
CA GLY A 200 1.99 1.04 -10.25
C GLY A 200 1.47 1.72 -11.52
N ALA A 201 0.21 2.16 -11.54
CA ALA A 201 -0.48 2.72 -12.69
C ALA A 201 -0.58 1.80 -13.93
N GLY A 202 -0.38 0.48 -13.77
CA GLY A 202 -0.37 -0.47 -14.89
C GLY A 202 -1.70 -0.53 -15.67
N HIS A 203 -2.80 -0.10 -15.05
CA HIS A 203 -4.14 -0.05 -15.65
C HIS A 203 -4.77 1.34 -15.47
N VAL A 204 -3.96 2.38 -15.70
CA VAL A 204 -4.40 3.78 -15.76
C VAL A 204 -4.20 4.30 -17.18
N ARG A 205 -5.24 4.89 -17.77
CA ARG A 205 -5.23 5.44 -19.13
C ARG A 205 -5.69 6.90 -19.10
N ILE A 206 -4.92 7.80 -19.72
CA ILE A 206 -5.34 9.19 -19.93
C ILE A 206 -6.10 9.27 -21.25
N MET A 207 -7.36 9.65 -21.21
CA MET A 207 -8.26 9.77 -22.35
C MET A 207 -8.30 11.22 -22.83
N LYS A 208 -8.31 11.45 -24.15
CA LYS A 208 -8.55 12.76 -24.78
C LYS A 208 -9.77 12.69 -25.69
N LEU A 209 -10.52 13.79 -25.77
CA LEU A 209 -11.73 13.91 -26.61
C LEU A 209 -11.47 13.42 -28.04
N GLY A 210 -12.39 12.63 -28.59
CA GLY A 210 -12.34 12.13 -29.98
C GLY A 210 -11.54 10.85 -30.19
N LYS A 211 -10.82 10.33 -29.18
CA LYS A 211 -10.34 8.94 -29.19
C LYS A 211 -11.35 8.06 -28.47
N GLN A 212 -12.32 7.55 -29.25
CA GLN A 212 -13.20 6.48 -28.80
C GLN A 212 -12.33 5.26 -28.47
N LEU A 213 -12.72 4.50 -27.45
CA LEU A 213 -12.13 3.20 -27.18
C LEU A 213 -12.36 2.32 -28.41
N GLU A 214 -11.31 2.04 -29.18
CA GLU A 214 -11.12 0.67 -29.62
C GLU A 214 -10.79 -0.11 -28.35
N THR A 215 -11.83 -0.68 -27.74
CA THR A 215 -11.63 -1.86 -26.88
C THR A 215 -11.02 -2.91 -27.79
N ASN A 216 -9.69 -2.90 -27.96
CA ASN A 216 -9.02 -4.09 -28.43
C ASN A 216 -9.18 -5.10 -27.28
N GLU A 217 -10.27 -5.86 -27.38
CA GLU A 217 -10.70 -6.99 -26.57
C GLU A 217 -9.65 -8.12 -26.50
N GLU A 218 -8.48 -7.94 -27.10
CA GLU A 218 -7.49 -9.00 -27.31
C GLU A 218 -6.50 -9.19 -26.14
N ASP A 219 -6.50 -8.34 -25.11
CA ASP A 219 -5.78 -8.59 -23.84
C ASP A 219 -6.77 -8.86 -22.66
N ASP A 220 -8.09 -8.88 -22.96
CA ASP A 220 -9.22 -8.89 -22.01
C ASP A 220 -9.86 -10.28 -21.83
N THR A 221 -9.11 -11.36 -22.08
CA THR A 221 -9.66 -12.71 -21.96
C THR A 221 -9.73 -13.16 -20.49
N MET A 222 -10.96 -13.36 -20.00
CA MET A 222 -11.37 -14.03 -18.74
C MET A 222 -11.07 -13.35 -17.39
N VAL A 223 -10.14 -12.40 -17.29
CA VAL A 223 -9.73 -11.81 -15.98
C VAL A 223 -10.50 -10.53 -15.61
N ASP A 224 -11.12 -9.85 -16.57
CA ASP A 224 -11.67 -8.49 -16.40
C ASP A 224 -13.16 -8.43 -15.98
N GLU A 225 -13.88 -9.55 -15.85
CA GLU A 225 -15.26 -9.53 -15.31
C GLU A 225 -15.31 -9.13 -13.81
N TYR A 226 -14.24 -9.39 -13.07
CA TYR A 226 -14.20 -9.12 -11.63
C TYR A 226 -13.88 -7.65 -11.32
N TYR A 227 -13.11 -6.99 -12.18
CA TYR A 227 -12.63 -5.63 -11.94
C TYR A 227 -13.45 -4.61 -12.72
N ARG A 228 -13.70 -3.46 -12.10
CA ARG A 228 -14.49 -2.40 -12.70
C ARG A 228 -13.59 -1.27 -13.15
N TRP A 229 -13.86 -0.72 -14.31
CA TRP A 229 -13.23 0.52 -14.74
C TRP A 229 -13.99 1.71 -14.15
N MET A 230 -13.28 2.75 -13.73
CA MET A 230 -13.87 4.00 -13.28
C MET A 230 -13.23 5.15 -14.05
N GLN A 231 -14.04 6.14 -14.41
CA GLN A 231 -13.58 7.33 -15.10
C GLN A 231 -13.52 8.47 -14.11
N GLN A 232 -12.40 9.18 -14.05
CA GLN A 232 -12.14 10.25 -13.10
C GLN A 232 -11.65 11.50 -13.84
N GLU A 233 -11.99 12.66 -13.31
CA GLU A 233 -11.49 13.95 -13.74
C GLU A 233 -9.95 13.92 -13.82
N TYR A 234 -9.41 14.46 -14.91
CA TYR A 234 -7.97 14.59 -15.06
C TYR A 234 -7.44 15.74 -14.21
N VAL A 235 -6.50 15.44 -13.30
CA VAL A 235 -5.82 16.45 -12.50
C VAL A 235 -4.38 16.60 -12.96
N PRO A 236 -4.01 17.75 -13.58
CA PRO A 236 -2.67 17.95 -14.15
C PRO A 236 -1.55 17.77 -13.14
N SER A 237 -1.75 18.18 -11.88
CA SER A 237 -0.70 18.11 -10.85
C SER A 237 -0.22 16.68 -10.60
N LEU A 238 -1.05 15.64 -10.78
CA LEU A 238 -0.63 14.24 -10.58
C LEU A 238 0.43 13.82 -11.60
N VAL A 239 0.44 14.48 -12.76
CA VAL A 239 1.42 14.29 -13.82
C VAL A 239 2.60 15.24 -13.63
N ASP A 240 2.33 16.54 -13.56
CA ASP A 240 3.37 17.57 -13.61
C ASP A 240 4.16 17.69 -12.29
N PHE A 241 3.45 17.56 -11.17
CA PHE A 241 4.03 17.65 -9.84
C PHE A 241 4.27 16.27 -9.21
N GLY A 242 3.43 15.28 -9.52
CA GLY A 242 3.43 13.97 -8.90
C GLY A 242 2.55 13.89 -7.65
N GLU A 243 2.82 12.90 -6.80
CA GLU A 243 2.05 12.61 -5.59
C GLU A 243 2.88 12.85 -4.33
N LEU A 244 2.22 13.32 -3.28
CA LEU A 244 2.74 13.35 -1.91
C LEU A 244 2.22 12.13 -1.17
N ARG A 245 3.09 11.14 -0.97
CA ARG A 245 2.80 9.90 -0.27
C ARG A 245 3.09 10.08 1.22
N VAL A 246 2.03 10.29 2.00
CA VAL A 246 2.10 10.56 3.44
C VAL A 246 1.89 9.26 4.20
N PHE A 247 2.94 8.77 4.85
CA PHE A 247 2.89 7.58 5.70
C PHE A 247 2.43 7.98 7.11
N ILE A 248 1.38 7.34 7.59
CA ILE A 248 0.70 7.64 8.84
C ILE A 248 0.70 6.37 9.69
N ALA A 249 1.10 6.48 10.95
CA ALA A 249 0.92 5.45 11.95
C ALA A 249 0.10 6.00 13.11
N THR A 250 -0.38 5.13 13.99
CA THR A 250 -1.13 5.55 15.17
C THR A 250 -0.33 5.34 16.45
N ARG A 251 -0.78 6.00 17.51
CA ARG A 251 -0.32 5.79 18.89
C ARG A 251 -1.54 5.80 19.82
N ALA A 252 -1.36 5.36 21.06
CA ALA A 252 -2.38 5.56 22.08
C ALA A 252 -2.81 7.04 22.13
N GLY A 253 -4.12 7.27 22.22
CA GLY A 253 -4.72 8.59 22.34
C GLY A 253 -5.82 8.59 23.40
N ASP A 254 -6.36 9.77 23.69
CA ASP A 254 -7.35 9.96 24.77
C ASP A 254 -8.80 9.65 24.32
N GLY A 255 -8.99 9.37 23.02
CA GLY A 255 -10.30 9.13 22.39
C GLY A 255 -10.63 7.65 22.19
N LYS A 256 -11.79 7.41 21.55
CA LYS A 256 -12.21 6.05 21.14
C LYS A 256 -11.30 5.45 20.07
N ASN A 257 -10.76 6.31 19.20
CA ASN A 257 -9.83 5.95 18.14
C ASN A 257 -8.39 6.32 18.53
N ARG A 258 -7.44 5.60 17.95
CA ARG A 258 -6.00 5.84 18.17
C ARG A 258 -5.55 7.07 17.41
N GLU A 259 -4.65 7.85 18.01
CA GLU A 259 -4.23 9.15 17.47
C GLU A 259 -3.27 8.95 16.28
N PRO A 260 -3.62 9.40 15.05
CA PRO A 260 -2.73 9.29 13.91
C PRO A 260 -1.63 10.36 13.95
N HIS A 261 -0.45 10.02 13.43
CA HIS A 261 0.67 10.95 13.24
C HIS A 261 1.45 10.61 11.97
N VAL A 262 2.04 11.63 11.35
CA VAL A 262 2.87 11.47 10.15
C VAL A 262 4.24 10.90 10.51
N VAL A 263 4.62 9.82 9.84
CA VAL A 263 5.91 9.13 10.00
C VAL A 263 6.94 9.63 9.00
N SER A 264 6.50 9.79 7.75
CA SER A 264 7.32 10.22 6.62
C SER A 264 6.44 10.75 5.49
N VAL A 265 6.97 11.69 4.71
CA VAL A 265 6.33 12.20 3.50
C VAL A 265 7.30 12.00 2.33
N ILE A 266 6.83 11.36 1.28
CA ILE A 266 7.63 11.06 0.09
C ILE A 266 6.94 11.63 -1.12
N ARG A 267 7.65 12.43 -1.92
CA ARG A 267 7.15 12.88 -3.21
C ARG A 267 7.54 11.85 -4.28
N THR A 268 6.56 11.38 -5.05
CA THR A 268 6.79 10.52 -6.22
C THR A 268 6.43 11.23 -7.51
N VAL A 269 7.32 11.22 -8.49
CA VAL A 269 7.13 11.87 -9.80
C VAL A 269 7.39 10.87 -10.91
N TRP A 270 6.53 10.84 -11.94
CA TRP A 270 6.71 9.99 -13.12
C TRP A 270 7.96 10.36 -13.90
N THR A 271 8.73 9.35 -14.29
CA THR A 271 9.97 9.56 -15.06
C THR A 271 10.07 8.60 -16.24
N ASP A 272 10.91 8.96 -17.22
CA ASP A 272 11.35 8.02 -18.24
C ASP A 272 12.31 6.96 -17.64
N ALA A 273 12.76 6.03 -18.49
CA ALA A 273 13.76 5.02 -18.09
C ALA A 273 15.12 5.61 -17.69
N LYS A 274 15.36 6.91 -17.98
CA LYS A 274 16.57 7.67 -17.62
C LYS A 274 16.34 8.56 -16.39
N TYR A 275 15.20 8.43 -15.70
CA TYR A 275 14.80 9.23 -14.53
C TYR A 275 14.57 10.72 -14.82
N THR A 276 14.32 11.08 -16.08
CA THR A 276 13.89 12.42 -16.47
C THR A 276 12.39 12.56 -16.22
N PRO A 277 11.91 13.62 -15.55
CA PRO A 277 10.47 13.87 -15.40
C PRO A 277 9.76 13.85 -16.75
N LEU A 278 8.67 13.09 -16.85
CA LEU A 278 7.88 12.99 -18.07
C LEU A 278 6.88 14.15 -18.16
N GLY A 279 6.82 14.80 -19.32
CA GLY A 279 5.76 15.75 -19.65
C GLY A 279 4.48 15.06 -20.15
N LEU A 280 3.37 15.80 -20.12
CA LEU A 280 2.04 15.38 -20.57
C LEU A 280 2.00 14.70 -21.95
N SER A 281 2.79 15.20 -22.92
CA SER A 281 2.84 14.65 -24.28
C SER A 281 3.39 13.22 -24.36
N GLU A 282 4.29 12.86 -23.44
CA GLU A 282 4.89 11.53 -23.37
C GLU A 282 3.98 10.54 -22.62
N LEU A 283 3.24 11.02 -21.61
CA LEU A 283 2.31 10.21 -20.81
C LEU A 283 0.98 9.92 -21.54
N CYS A 284 0.66 10.69 -22.59
CA CYS A 284 -0.53 10.49 -23.43
C CYS A 284 -0.29 9.60 -24.66
N LYS A 285 0.91 9.02 -24.85
CA LYS A 285 1.14 8.05 -25.93
C LYS A 285 0.36 6.76 -25.61
N PRO A 286 -0.39 6.17 -26.56
CA PRO A 286 -1.08 4.90 -26.34
C PRO A 286 -0.08 3.83 -25.93
N GLY A 287 -0.18 3.34 -24.70
CA GLY A 287 0.80 2.47 -24.07
C GLY A 287 0.81 2.71 -22.56
N LYS A 288 1.20 1.69 -21.79
CA LYS A 288 1.29 1.77 -20.31
C LYS A 288 2.14 3.00 -19.92
N LEU A 289 1.65 3.81 -18.98
CA LEU A 289 2.48 4.80 -18.26
C LEU A 289 3.77 4.07 -17.84
N GLY A 290 4.92 4.49 -18.37
CA GLY A 290 6.19 3.84 -18.11
C GLY A 290 6.40 3.70 -16.61
N GLY A 291 6.64 2.47 -16.13
CA GLY A 291 6.63 2.13 -14.70
C GLY A 291 7.79 2.69 -13.87
N PHE A 292 8.38 3.81 -14.27
CA PHE A 292 9.48 4.47 -13.58
C PHE A 292 8.97 5.75 -12.90
N TYR A 293 9.35 5.92 -11.65
CA TYR A 293 9.15 7.14 -10.90
C TYR A 293 10.40 7.41 -10.06
N CYS A 294 10.66 8.68 -9.81
CA CYS A 294 11.59 9.11 -8.77
C CYS A 294 10.83 9.26 -7.45
N ALA A 295 11.48 8.91 -6.33
CA ALA A 295 10.95 9.10 -5.00
C ALA A 295 11.93 9.95 -4.18
N THR A 296 11.44 10.99 -3.51
CA THR A 296 12.27 11.89 -2.71
C THR A 296 11.60 12.17 -1.37
N ASN A 297 12.38 12.16 -0.29
CA ASN A 297 11.89 12.50 1.04
C ASN A 297 11.58 14.00 1.14
N VAL A 298 10.38 14.34 1.62
CA VAL A 298 9.95 15.72 1.85
C VAL A 298 10.15 16.04 3.33
N GLN A 299 11.02 17.01 3.60
CA GLN A 299 11.32 17.44 4.96
C GLN A 299 10.31 18.51 5.44
N PRO A 300 10.10 18.67 6.77
CA PRO A 300 9.17 19.66 7.31
C PRO A 300 9.41 21.11 6.85
N GLN A 301 10.68 21.48 6.62
CA GLN A 301 11.08 22.79 6.14
C GLN A 301 10.88 23.01 4.63
N PHE A 302 10.44 21.97 3.90
CA PHE A 302 10.23 22.07 2.46
C PHE A 302 9.10 23.04 2.16
N LYS A 303 9.34 23.95 1.21
CA LYS A 303 8.34 24.85 0.64
C LYS A 303 8.10 24.45 -0.80
N TRP A 304 6.88 24.63 -1.29
CA TRP A 304 6.54 24.45 -2.70
C TRP A 304 6.48 25.83 -3.37
N PRO A 305 7.56 26.28 -4.06
CA PRO A 305 7.60 27.61 -4.66
C PRO A 305 6.47 27.83 -5.67
N GLU A 306 6.03 26.75 -6.33
CA GLU A 306 4.95 26.76 -7.33
C GLU A 306 3.56 26.86 -6.68
N TYR A 307 3.45 26.54 -5.39
CA TYR A 307 2.19 26.49 -4.64
C TYR A 307 2.32 27.24 -3.31
N LEU A 308 2.41 28.57 -3.39
CA LEU A 308 2.70 29.47 -2.25
C LEU A 308 1.70 29.38 -1.10
N SER A 309 0.47 28.94 -1.37
CA SER A 309 -0.60 28.76 -0.39
C SER A 309 -0.47 27.45 0.40
N LEU A 310 0.37 26.52 -0.05
CA LEU A 310 0.55 25.20 0.54
C LEU A 310 1.82 25.18 1.42
N SER A 311 1.76 24.46 2.53
CA SER A 311 2.91 24.17 3.40
C SER A 311 2.91 22.73 3.91
N TYR A 312 4.08 22.24 4.35
CA TYR A 312 4.19 20.90 4.95
C TYR A 312 3.22 20.70 6.13
N GLU A 313 3.04 21.75 6.93
CA GLU A 313 2.07 21.81 8.02
C GLU A 313 0.64 21.60 7.50
N LYS A 314 0.20 22.38 6.49
CA LYS A 314 -1.11 22.20 5.87
C LYS A 314 -1.33 20.81 5.27
N LEU A 315 -0.29 20.22 4.68
CA LEU A 315 -0.34 18.84 4.18
C LEU A 315 -0.56 17.86 5.33
N THR A 316 0.17 18.04 6.42
CA THR A 316 0.08 17.20 7.62
C THR A 316 -1.32 17.29 8.24
N ASP A 317 -1.83 18.51 8.43
CA ASP A 317 -3.16 18.75 8.99
C ASP A 317 -4.26 18.15 8.11
N PHE A 318 -4.17 18.36 6.80
CA PHE A 318 -5.08 17.77 5.83
C PHE A 318 -5.06 16.24 5.88
N ALA A 319 -3.87 15.63 5.82
CA ALA A 319 -3.70 14.19 5.82
C ALA A 319 -4.23 13.55 7.11
N LEU A 320 -3.91 14.13 8.28
CA LEU A 320 -4.39 13.65 9.57
C LEU A 320 -5.89 13.88 9.74
N GLY A 321 -6.43 14.99 9.26
CA GLY A 321 -7.88 15.26 9.28
C GLY A 321 -8.67 14.24 8.46
N VAL A 322 -8.21 13.94 7.24
CA VAL A 322 -8.79 12.87 6.41
C VAL A 322 -8.67 11.51 7.11
N TYR A 323 -7.49 11.18 7.64
CA TYR A 323 -7.24 9.89 8.28
C TYR A 323 -8.15 9.66 9.50
N ARG A 324 -8.31 10.66 10.37
CA ARG A 324 -9.22 10.57 11.54
C ARG A 324 -10.66 10.30 11.09
N ARG A 325 -11.16 11.01 10.07
CA ARG A 325 -12.53 10.77 9.56
C ARG A 325 -12.73 9.38 8.98
N LEU A 326 -11.69 8.82 8.33
CA LEU A 326 -11.75 7.42 7.87
C LEU A 326 -11.81 6.46 9.05
N GLN A 327 -11.04 6.68 10.12
CA GLN A 327 -11.14 5.89 11.35
C GLN A 327 -12.52 6.05 12.03
N ASP A 328 -13.06 7.26 12.05
CA ASP A 328 -14.35 7.58 12.70
C ASP A 328 -15.56 7.07 11.91
N SER A 329 -15.40 6.76 10.61
CA SER A 329 -16.48 6.27 9.75
C SER A 329 -17.10 4.95 10.22
N GLY A 330 -16.34 4.12 10.95
CA GLY A 330 -16.74 2.77 11.34
C GLY A 330 -16.87 1.78 10.17
N ASP A 331 -16.42 2.16 8.97
CA ASP A 331 -16.43 1.29 7.80
C ASP A 331 -15.51 0.08 8.02
N LYS A 332 -16.02 -1.13 7.71
CA LYS A 332 -15.27 -2.39 7.90
C LYS A 332 -13.98 -2.48 7.08
N GLY A 333 -13.82 -1.66 6.04
CA GLY A 333 -12.61 -1.63 5.22
C GLY A 333 -11.46 -0.79 5.77
N PHE A 334 -11.60 -0.19 6.96
CA PHE A 334 -10.58 0.70 7.55
C PHE A 334 -10.06 0.21 8.90
N GLN A 335 -10.25 -1.06 9.24
CA GLN A 335 -9.88 -1.61 10.55
C GLN A 335 -8.37 -1.50 10.81
N SER A 336 -7.51 -1.76 9.81
CA SER A 336 -6.06 -1.62 9.96
C SER A 336 -5.57 -0.17 10.01
N LEU A 337 -6.44 0.82 9.78
CA LEU A 337 -6.10 2.21 10.09
C LEU A 337 -5.93 2.45 11.58
N ALA A 338 -6.32 1.49 12.43
CA ALA A 338 -5.90 1.46 13.82
C ALA A 338 -4.37 1.31 13.98
N VAL A 339 -3.65 0.77 12.99
CA VAL A 339 -2.18 0.64 12.98
C VAL A 339 -1.54 1.75 12.16
N GLY A 340 -1.96 1.90 10.90
CA GLY A 340 -1.36 2.85 9.98
C GLY A 340 -1.79 2.71 8.53
N GLY A 341 -1.24 3.54 7.66
CA GLY A 341 -1.48 3.52 6.22
C GLY A 341 -0.69 4.60 5.50
N ARG A 342 -0.89 4.70 4.18
CA ARG A 342 -0.29 5.71 3.33
C ARG A 342 -1.39 6.40 2.53
N LEU A 343 -1.45 7.72 2.60
CA LEU A 343 -2.30 8.53 1.73
C LEU A 343 -1.45 9.04 0.57
N ASP A 344 -1.91 8.80 -0.66
CA ASP A 344 -1.31 9.37 -1.86
C ASP A 344 -2.11 10.63 -2.22
N ILE A 345 -1.47 11.78 -2.05
CA ILE A 345 -2.12 13.10 -2.05
C ILE A 345 -1.69 13.89 -3.29
N GLY A 346 -2.68 14.42 -4.02
CA GLY A 346 -2.48 15.34 -5.12
C GLY A 346 -2.76 16.79 -4.72
N ILE A 347 -2.51 17.71 -5.64
CA ILE A 347 -2.79 19.15 -5.49
C ILE A 347 -3.95 19.51 -6.42
N ALA A 348 -4.97 20.18 -5.88
CA ALA A 348 -6.14 20.58 -6.66
C ALA A 348 -5.76 21.49 -7.85
N PRO A 349 -6.57 21.56 -8.91
CA PRO A 349 -6.28 22.40 -10.09
C PRO A 349 -6.07 23.88 -9.79
N ASP A 350 -6.66 24.40 -8.71
CA ASP A 350 -6.49 25.78 -8.25
C ASP A 350 -5.10 26.04 -7.60
N GLY A 351 -4.35 24.98 -7.30
CA GLY A 351 -3.06 25.06 -6.60
C GLY A 351 -3.17 25.45 -5.13
N GLN A 352 -4.37 25.44 -4.53
CA GLN A 352 -4.63 25.95 -3.18
C GLN A 352 -5.03 24.87 -2.18
N GLN A 353 -5.42 23.70 -2.66
CA GLN A 353 -5.94 22.62 -1.83
C GLN A 353 -5.24 21.29 -2.12
N PHE A 354 -5.31 20.39 -1.15
CA PHE A 354 -4.91 18.99 -1.31
C PHE A 354 -6.15 18.12 -1.54
N PHE A 355 -5.96 16.97 -2.19
CA PHE A 355 -6.97 15.91 -2.24
C PHE A 355 -6.31 14.54 -2.13
N VAL A 356 -7.03 13.56 -1.58
CA VAL A 356 -6.55 12.18 -1.52
C VAL A 356 -6.92 11.45 -2.82
N ASN A 357 -5.90 10.95 -3.53
CA ASN A 357 -6.05 10.12 -4.71
C ASN A 357 -6.23 8.64 -4.33
N GLU A 358 -5.44 8.15 -3.37
CA GLU A 358 -5.42 6.74 -2.96
C GLU A 358 -5.09 6.58 -1.46
N LEU A 359 -5.67 5.54 -0.84
CA LEU A 359 -5.26 5.04 0.47
C LEU A 359 -4.67 3.65 0.29
N THR A 360 -3.46 3.43 0.79
CA THR A 360 -2.87 2.10 0.90
C THR A 360 -2.75 1.73 2.37
N ARG A 361 -3.31 0.60 2.79
CA ARG A 361 -3.18 0.10 4.17
C ARG A 361 -1.73 -0.21 4.49
N TRP A 362 -1.32 -0.12 5.76
CA TRP A 362 0.10 -0.22 6.12
C TRP A 362 0.79 -1.51 5.64
N TYR A 363 0.08 -2.64 5.63
CA TYR A 363 0.63 -3.92 5.19
C TYR A 363 0.86 -3.98 3.67
N GLY A 364 0.13 -3.19 2.89
CA GLY A 364 0.32 -3.01 1.44
C GLY A 364 1.08 -1.73 1.06
N ALA A 365 1.41 -0.87 2.03
CA ALA A 365 1.99 0.44 1.78
C ALA A 365 3.47 0.31 1.41
N HIS A 366 3.74 0.10 0.12
CA HIS A 366 5.09 0.01 -0.44
C HIS A 366 5.98 1.16 0.06
N GLN A 367 7.03 0.80 0.79
CA GLN A 367 8.02 1.72 1.36
C GLN A 367 9.19 1.96 0.40
N PHE A 368 9.47 3.22 0.07
CA PHE A 368 10.58 3.59 -0.82
C PHE A 368 11.94 3.65 -0.10
N ALA A 369 12.26 2.64 0.70
CA ALA A 369 13.31 2.66 1.72
C ALA A 369 14.67 3.16 1.22
N LEU A 370 15.17 2.62 0.10
CA LEU A 370 16.55 2.84 -0.39
C LEU A 370 16.90 4.33 -0.60
N ASN A 371 15.94 5.14 -1.06
CA ASN A 371 16.19 6.51 -1.50
C ASN A 371 15.47 7.58 -0.67
N THR A 372 14.67 7.18 0.31
CA THR A 372 13.81 8.12 1.06
C THR A 372 13.95 8.02 2.57
N GLN A 373 14.61 6.98 3.06
CA GLN A 373 14.83 6.78 4.49
C GLN A 373 16.33 6.63 4.77
N SER A 374 16.76 7.13 5.92
CA SER A 374 18.11 6.89 6.42
C SER A 374 18.29 5.40 6.70
N GLN A 375 19.49 4.88 6.41
CA GLN A 375 19.86 3.49 6.73
C GLN A 375 19.55 3.17 8.22
N PRO A 376 19.01 1.98 8.52
CA PRO A 376 18.81 0.86 7.61
C PRO A 376 17.51 0.92 6.78
N GLY A 377 16.79 2.04 6.74
CA GLY A 377 15.63 2.24 5.85
C GLY A 377 14.30 1.68 6.40
N ASP A 378 14.24 1.43 7.69
CA ASP A 378 13.17 0.69 8.39
C ASP A 378 12.36 1.56 9.37
N LYS A 379 12.48 2.90 9.30
CA LYS A 379 11.76 3.83 10.19
C LYS A 379 10.25 3.59 10.13
N ILE A 380 9.71 3.44 8.92
CA ILE A 380 8.29 3.19 8.70
C ILE A 380 7.89 1.82 9.26
N CYS A 381 8.61 0.74 8.93
CA CYS A 381 8.37 -0.61 9.49
C CYS A 381 8.38 -0.62 11.03
N ARG A 382 9.36 0.05 11.67
CA ARG A 382 9.42 0.13 13.14
C ARG A 382 8.22 0.83 13.74
N THR A 383 7.74 1.88 13.07
CA THR A 383 6.59 2.64 13.56
C THR A 383 5.31 1.83 13.43
N TYR A 384 5.13 1.11 12.31
CA TYR A 384 4.01 0.17 12.15
C TYR A 384 4.07 -1.00 13.12
N ALA A 385 5.24 -1.62 13.33
CA ALA A 385 5.39 -2.70 14.32
C ALA A 385 5.01 -2.23 15.72
N LYS A 386 5.42 -1.02 16.11
CA LYS A 386 5.00 -0.43 17.38
C LYS A 386 3.49 -0.26 17.46
N ALA A 387 2.87 0.37 16.47
CA ALA A 387 1.43 0.59 16.45
C ALA A 387 0.66 -0.73 16.44
N PHE A 388 1.13 -1.73 15.69
CA PHE A 388 0.57 -3.08 15.65
C PHE A 388 0.59 -3.73 17.03
N ALA A 389 1.74 -3.72 17.70
CA ALA A 389 1.90 -4.28 19.03
C ALA A 389 1.03 -3.58 20.09
N GLU A 390 0.68 -2.31 19.88
CA GLU A 390 -0.23 -1.58 20.78
C GLU A 390 -1.71 -1.80 20.46
N VAL A 391 -2.05 -2.30 19.26
CA VAL A 391 -3.44 -2.55 18.82
C VAL A 391 -3.83 -4.01 19.06
N LEU A 392 -2.92 -4.91 18.74
CA LEU A 392 -3.17 -6.35 18.72
C LEU A 392 -2.45 -7.07 19.86
N GLY A 393 -1.63 -6.36 20.65
CA GLY A 393 -0.79 -6.87 21.76
C GLY A 393 -1.49 -7.08 23.09
#